data_AF-A0A0D6DV67-F1
#
_entry.id   AF-A0A0D6DV67-F1
#
_cell.length_a   1.000
_cell.length_b   1.000
_cell.length_c   1.000
_cell.angle_alpha   90.00
_cell.angle_beta   90.00
_cell.angle_gamma   90.00
#
_symmetry.space_group_name_H-M   'P 1'
#
loop_
_entity.id
_entity.type
_entity.pdbx_description
1 polymer ?
#
loop_
_entity_poly.entity_id
_entity_poly.type
_entity_poly.pdbx_seq_one_letter_code
_entity_poly.pdbx_strand_id
1 'polypeptide(L)'
;MKRKRKKRVLGLMSYMIALVIVGSGLLMYRNYTQQVTIERQEARYQKLSKEMKHLTIDEYLARDLDIKQIEKVQKKVNTEKDKVVQSKYKVLQDKLSLINTKLALQEAVNSLFKTPALNGLTLIEEELKDNITVSDIDKIDLSVLPESVFKTTLVQLKSEAKTKIEVVSEETNDENEDDVAYN
;
A
#
# COMPACT_ATOMS: atom_id res chain seq x y z
N MET A 1 -71.88 -4.56 36.36
CA MET A 1 -70.41 -4.79 36.31
C MET A 1 -69.74 -4.77 34.92
N LYS A 2 -70.45 -4.98 33.78
CA LYS A 2 -69.83 -5.09 32.44
C LYS A 2 -69.10 -3.83 31.90
N ARG A 3 -69.53 -2.61 32.26
CA ARG A 3 -68.90 -1.35 31.78
C ARG A 3 -67.49 -1.09 32.35
N LYS A 4 -67.18 -1.55 33.57
CA LYS A 4 -65.85 -1.39 34.18
C LYS A 4 -64.78 -2.26 33.47
N ARG A 5 -65.15 -3.42 32.92
CA ARG A 5 -64.22 -4.29 32.18
C ARG A 5 -63.85 -3.72 30.80
N LYS A 6 -64.80 -3.14 30.06
CA LYS A 6 -64.54 -2.53 28.74
C LYS A 6 -63.55 -1.35 28.81
N LYS A 7 -63.63 -0.50 29.84
CA LYS A 7 -62.68 0.62 30.02
C LYS A 7 -61.23 0.16 30.27
N ARG A 8 -61.05 -0.94 31.01
CA ARG A 8 -59.72 -1.53 31.24
C ARG A 8 -59.11 -2.13 29.97
N VAL A 9 -59.94 -2.77 29.14
CA VAL A 9 -59.51 -3.31 27.84
C VAL A 9 -59.11 -2.20 26.87
N LEU A 10 -59.86 -1.09 26.81
CA LEU A 10 -59.47 0.07 25.99
C LEU A 10 -58.15 0.71 26.47
N GLY A 11 -57.94 0.83 27.79
CA GLY A 11 -56.68 1.36 28.34
C GLY A 11 -55.47 0.46 28.06
N LEU A 12 -55.66 -0.86 28.08
CA LEU A 12 -54.61 -1.82 27.70
C LEU A 12 -54.30 -1.74 26.19
N MET A 13 -55.32 -1.62 25.35
CA MET A 13 -55.13 -1.47 23.90
C MET A 13 -54.42 -0.15 23.55
N SER A 14 -54.79 0.98 24.20
CA SER A 14 -54.10 2.25 23.96
C SER A 14 -52.65 2.22 24.42
N TYR A 15 -52.36 1.51 25.53
CA TYR A 15 -51.00 1.34 26.03
C TYR A 15 -50.15 0.46 25.08
N MET A 16 -50.72 -0.61 24.54
CA MET A 16 -50.05 -1.45 23.52
C MET A 16 -49.72 -0.65 22.26
N ILE A 17 -50.65 0.18 21.78
CA ILE A 17 -50.41 1.06 20.63
C ILE A 17 -49.30 2.07 20.92
N ALA A 18 -49.31 2.68 22.12
CA ALA A 18 -48.25 3.61 22.54
C ALA A 18 -46.87 2.95 22.58
N LEU A 19 -46.78 1.72 23.09
CA LEU A 19 -45.52 0.96 23.11
C LEU A 19 -45.00 0.64 21.70
N VAL A 20 -45.88 0.30 20.75
CA VAL A 20 -45.49 0.03 19.36
C VAL A 20 -44.99 1.30 18.66
N ILE A 21 -45.60 2.46 18.93
CA ILE A 21 -45.15 3.75 18.37
C ILE A 21 -43.78 4.15 18.95
N VAL A 22 -43.61 4.03 20.27
CA VAL A 22 -42.31 4.34 20.91
C VAL A 22 -41.23 3.36 20.47
N GLY A 23 -41.55 2.05 20.39
CA GLY A 23 -40.61 1.03 19.94
C GLY A 23 -40.18 1.21 18.49
N SER A 24 -41.11 1.53 17.59
CA SER A 24 -40.79 1.79 16.17
C SER A 24 -39.97 3.08 15.99
N GLY A 25 -40.28 4.14 16.74
CA GLY A 25 -39.46 5.36 16.77
C GLY A 25 -38.02 5.11 17.25
N LEU A 26 -37.84 4.28 18.29
CA LEU A 26 -36.52 3.93 18.81
C LEU A 26 -35.70 3.11 17.80
N LEU A 27 -36.34 2.18 17.09
CA LEU A 27 -35.71 1.38 16.03
C LEU A 27 -35.30 2.26 14.84
N MET A 28 -36.17 3.18 14.40
CA MET A 28 -35.84 4.13 13.34
C MET A 28 -34.66 5.03 13.74
N TYR A 29 -34.64 5.56 14.96
CA TYR A 29 -33.54 6.37 15.46
C TYR A 29 -32.22 5.59 15.51
N ARG A 30 -32.26 4.34 15.98
CA ARG A 30 -31.08 3.46 15.98
C ARG A 30 -30.59 3.15 14.57
N ASN A 31 -31.48 2.85 13.63
CA ASN A 31 -31.10 2.59 12.24
C ASN A 31 -30.52 3.85 11.57
N TYR A 32 -31.12 5.02 11.82
CA TYR A 32 -30.64 6.30 11.30
C TYR A 32 -29.23 6.62 11.83
N THR A 33 -29.00 6.50 13.14
CA THR A 33 -27.68 6.73 13.74
C THR A 33 -26.62 5.74 13.24
N GLN A 34 -27.01 4.48 13.00
CA GLN A 34 -26.13 3.50 12.36
C GLN A 34 -25.79 3.88 10.91
N GLN A 35 -26.79 4.28 10.10
CA GLN A 35 -26.55 4.75 8.73
C GLN A 35 -25.60 5.95 8.68
N VAL A 36 -25.85 6.98 9.48
CA VAL A 36 -24.97 8.17 9.56
C VAL A 36 -23.55 7.79 9.97
N THR A 37 -23.39 6.78 10.84
CA THR A 37 -22.07 6.30 11.25
C THR A 37 -21.36 5.57 10.10
N ILE A 38 -22.08 4.72 9.35
CA ILE A 38 -21.55 4.01 8.17
C ILE A 38 -21.13 5.02 7.10
N GLU A 39 -21.98 5.99 6.77
CA GLU A 39 -21.68 7.04 5.78
C GLU A 39 -20.43 7.85 6.16
N ARG A 40 -20.28 8.20 7.45
CA ARG A 40 -19.08 8.89 7.94
C ARG A 40 -17.82 8.03 7.83
N GLN A 41 -17.91 6.73 8.15
CA GLN A 41 -16.79 5.79 8.00
C GLN A 41 -16.43 5.59 6.51
N GLU A 42 -17.42 5.61 5.62
CA GLU A 42 -17.22 5.54 4.18
C GLU A 42 -16.55 6.78 3.61
N ALA A 43 -17.01 7.97 4.00
CA ALA A 43 -16.40 9.23 3.58
C ALA A 43 -14.91 9.29 4.00
N ARG A 44 -14.59 8.82 5.22
CA ARG A 44 -13.21 8.72 5.71
C ARG A 44 -12.37 7.75 4.88
N TYR A 45 -12.90 6.55 4.63
CA TYR A 45 -12.24 5.58 3.77
C TYR A 45 -12.01 6.11 2.36
N GLN A 46 -13.00 6.76 1.74
CA GLN A 46 -12.87 7.31 0.39
C GLN A 46 -11.81 8.42 0.35
N LYS A 47 -11.75 9.28 1.37
CA LYS A 47 -10.72 10.32 1.48
C LYS A 47 -9.31 9.71 1.57
N LEU A 48 -9.10 8.76 2.48
CA LEU A 48 -7.81 8.07 2.63
C LEU A 48 -7.45 7.27 1.37
N SER A 49 -8.42 6.57 0.77
CA SER A 49 -8.19 5.82 -0.47
C SER A 49 -7.86 6.73 -1.64
N LYS A 50 -8.39 7.96 -1.69
CA LYS A 50 -8.02 8.94 -2.72
C LYS A 50 -6.61 9.45 -2.51
N GLU A 51 -6.23 9.78 -1.27
CA GLU A 51 -4.86 10.15 -0.93
C GLU A 51 -3.86 9.02 -1.27
N MET A 52 -4.22 7.75 -1.07
CA MET A 52 -3.41 6.61 -1.49
C MET A 52 -3.34 6.37 -2.99
N LYS A 53 -4.40 6.67 -3.75
CA LYS A 53 -4.36 6.52 -5.21
C LYS A 53 -3.33 7.45 -5.85
N HIS A 54 -3.09 8.62 -5.26
CA HIS A 54 -2.01 9.50 -5.72
C HIS A 54 -0.61 8.99 -5.37
N LEU A 55 -0.50 7.93 -4.55
CA LEU A 55 0.76 7.30 -4.15
C LEU A 55 1.01 5.97 -4.87
N THR A 56 0.20 5.60 -5.88
CA THR A 56 0.48 4.40 -6.66
C THR A 56 1.69 4.60 -7.54
N ILE A 57 2.64 3.68 -7.39
CA ILE A 57 3.99 3.71 -7.96
C ILE A 57 4.02 3.70 -9.49
N ASP A 58 2.92 3.29 -10.12
CA ASP A 58 2.79 3.32 -11.58
C ASP A 58 2.77 4.76 -12.14
N GLU A 59 2.53 5.78 -11.31
CA GLU A 59 2.55 7.18 -11.76
C GLU A 59 3.76 7.97 -11.22
N TYR A 60 4.16 7.88 -9.95
CA TYR A 60 5.27 8.69 -9.44
C TYR A 60 5.96 8.05 -8.22
N LEU A 61 7.21 7.66 -8.40
CA LEU A 61 8.22 7.67 -7.33
C LEU A 61 9.36 8.55 -7.79
N ALA A 62 9.11 9.86 -7.80
CA ALA A 62 10.11 10.86 -8.14
C ALA A 62 10.56 11.58 -6.85
N ARG A 63 11.70 11.14 -6.27
CA ARG A 63 12.45 11.76 -5.16
C ARG A 63 11.80 11.82 -3.76
N ASP A 64 12.66 12.07 -2.76
CA ASP A 64 12.43 12.35 -1.32
C ASP A 64 11.16 13.12 -0.90
N LEU A 65 10.54 13.86 -1.83
CA LEU A 65 9.29 14.57 -1.60
C LEU A 65 8.13 13.59 -1.35
N ASP A 66 8.17 12.41 -1.96
CA ASP A 66 7.10 11.41 -1.89
C ASP A 66 7.20 10.50 -0.66
N ILE A 67 8.43 10.23 -0.16
CA ILE A 67 8.62 9.50 1.11
C ILE A 67 7.93 10.22 2.27
N LYS A 68 8.09 11.54 2.36
CA LYS A 68 7.41 12.36 3.38
C LYS A 68 5.88 12.32 3.23
N GLN A 69 5.36 12.21 2.01
CA GLN A 69 3.92 12.08 1.78
C GLN A 69 3.41 10.70 2.18
N ILE A 70 4.17 9.64 1.88
CA ILE A 70 3.86 8.27 2.29
C ILE A 70 3.85 8.17 3.83
N GLU A 71 4.84 8.73 4.52
CA GLU A 71 4.85 8.82 5.98
C GLU A 71 3.64 9.58 6.54
N LYS A 72 3.26 10.69 5.89
CA LYS A 72 2.09 11.49 6.29
C LYS A 72 0.80 10.71 6.12
N VAL A 73 0.64 9.98 5.01
CA VAL A 73 -0.54 9.13 4.77
C VAL A 73 -0.54 7.94 5.74
N GLN A 74 0.61 7.33 6.00
CA GLN A 74 0.76 6.24 6.99
C GLN A 74 0.37 6.70 8.40
N LYS A 75 0.83 7.88 8.83
CA LYS A 75 0.40 8.49 10.11
C LYS A 75 -1.11 8.73 10.16
N LYS A 76 -1.70 9.26 9.08
CA LYS A 76 -3.16 9.46 8.99
C LYS A 76 -3.93 8.15 9.07
N VAL A 77 -3.51 7.13 8.33
CA VAL A 77 -4.14 5.80 8.33
C VAL A 77 -4.09 5.20 9.73
N ASN A 78 -2.94 5.26 10.40
CA ASN A 78 -2.80 4.77 11.78
C ASN A 78 -3.67 5.55 12.77
N THR A 79 -3.81 6.87 12.58
CA THR A 79 -4.67 7.73 13.42
C THR A 79 -6.16 7.51 13.18
N GLU A 80 -6.54 7.02 12.00
CA GLU A 80 -7.93 6.73 11.61
C GLU A 80 -8.31 5.25 11.75
N LYS A 81 -7.45 4.41 12.34
CA LYS A 81 -7.68 2.96 12.55
C LYS A 81 -9.03 2.66 13.18
N ASP A 82 -9.36 3.32 14.29
CA ASP A 82 -10.61 3.08 15.04
C ASP A 82 -11.82 3.82 14.44
N LYS A 83 -11.58 4.61 13.39
CA LYS A 83 -12.53 5.53 12.77
C LYS A 83 -13.06 5.04 11.43
N VAL A 84 -12.54 3.91 10.94
CA VAL A 84 -12.86 3.27 9.66
C VAL A 84 -13.26 1.83 9.93
N VAL A 85 -14.13 1.25 9.10
CA VAL A 85 -14.49 -0.16 9.17
C VAL A 85 -13.22 -1.03 9.09
N GLN A 86 -13.04 -1.97 10.01
CA GLN A 86 -11.82 -2.78 10.12
C GLN A 86 -11.41 -3.48 8.81
N SER A 87 -12.39 -4.01 8.05
CA SER A 87 -12.13 -4.64 6.75
C SER A 87 -11.55 -3.65 5.73
N LYS A 88 -12.07 -2.41 5.69
CA LYS A 88 -11.59 -1.33 4.83
C LYS A 88 -10.23 -0.78 5.30
N TYR A 89 -10.00 -0.72 6.61
CA TYR A 89 -8.69 -0.37 7.17
C TYR A 89 -7.61 -1.38 6.74
N LYS A 90 -7.93 -2.69 6.79
CA LYS A 90 -7.01 -3.74 6.33
C LYS A 90 -6.57 -3.53 4.88
N VAL A 91 -7.51 -3.20 3.99
CA VAL A 91 -7.19 -2.88 2.58
C VAL A 91 -6.24 -1.68 2.46
N LEU A 92 -6.40 -0.64 3.27
CA LEU A 92 -5.48 0.51 3.29
C LEU A 92 -4.09 0.10 3.80
N GLN A 93 -4.05 -0.73 4.84
CA GLN A 93 -2.80 -1.24 5.41
C GLN A 93 -2.03 -2.12 4.41
N ASP A 94 -2.74 -3.03 3.73
CA ASP A 94 -2.15 -3.91 2.71
C ASP A 94 -1.56 -3.09 1.55
N LYS A 95 -2.26 -2.01 1.13
CA LYS A 95 -1.75 -1.08 0.11
C LYS A 95 -0.50 -0.34 0.57
N LEU A 96 -0.48 0.18 1.79
CA LEU A 96 0.72 0.84 2.34
C LEU A 96 1.90 -0.12 2.44
N SER A 97 1.64 -1.36 2.88
CA SER A 97 2.67 -2.38 2.95
C SER A 97 3.27 -2.63 1.56
N LEU A 98 2.44 -2.77 0.54
CA LEU A 98 2.91 -2.95 -0.84
C LEU A 98 3.73 -1.76 -1.34
N ILE A 99 3.31 -0.53 -1.06
CA ILE A 99 4.05 0.69 -1.41
C ILE A 99 5.43 0.69 -0.73
N ASN A 100 5.50 0.37 0.55
CA ASN A 100 6.75 0.30 1.31
C ASN A 100 7.68 -0.81 0.80
N THR A 101 7.13 -1.98 0.44
CA THR A 101 7.92 -3.07 -0.17
C THR A 101 8.51 -2.64 -1.51
N LYS A 102 7.71 -2.00 -2.38
CA LYS A 102 8.18 -1.51 -3.67
C LYS A 102 9.28 -0.44 -3.50
N LEU A 103 9.12 0.49 -2.57
CA LEU A 103 10.15 1.49 -2.21
C LEU A 103 11.46 0.83 -1.76
N ALA A 104 11.39 -0.10 -0.80
CA ALA A 104 12.57 -0.77 -0.28
C ALA A 104 13.32 -1.54 -1.37
N LEU A 105 12.61 -2.16 -2.31
CA LEU A 105 13.22 -2.86 -3.43
C LEU A 105 13.82 -1.92 -4.49
N GLN A 106 13.19 -0.77 -4.74
CA GLN A 106 13.78 0.28 -5.57
C GLN A 106 15.07 0.81 -4.94
N GLU A 107 15.08 1.09 -3.64
CA GLU A 107 16.29 1.52 -2.92
C GLU A 107 17.39 0.44 -2.95
N ALA A 108 17.01 -0.83 -2.79
CA ALA A 108 17.94 -1.94 -2.88
C ALA A 108 18.58 -2.03 -4.27
N VAL A 109 17.80 -1.91 -5.35
CA VAL A 109 18.34 -1.92 -6.72
C VAL A 109 19.16 -0.67 -7.01
N ASN A 110 18.69 0.53 -6.63
CA ASN A 110 19.45 1.77 -6.78
C ASN A 110 20.78 1.74 -6.03
N SER A 111 20.85 1.01 -4.90
CA SER A 111 22.09 0.89 -4.13
C SER A 111 23.21 0.18 -4.88
N LEU A 112 22.90 -0.58 -5.94
CA LEU A 112 23.88 -1.25 -6.81
C LEU A 112 24.66 -0.27 -7.68
N PHE A 113 24.08 0.89 -7.97
CA PHE A 113 24.63 1.87 -8.90
C PHE A 113 25.24 3.06 -8.15
N LYS A 114 26.16 3.78 -8.81
CA LYS A 114 26.82 4.97 -8.24
C LYS A 114 25.83 6.12 -8.05
N THR A 115 24.85 6.23 -8.95
CA THR A 115 23.69 7.12 -8.83
C THR A 115 22.41 6.26 -8.72
N PRO A 116 21.20 6.84 -8.60
CA PRO A 116 19.97 6.06 -8.56
C PRO A 116 19.42 5.69 -9.96
N ALA A 117 19.62 4.45 -10.40
CA ALA A 117 19.29 3.98 -11.75
C ALA A 117 17.79 4.02 -12.06
N LEU A 118 16.98 4.00 -11.01
CA LEU A 118 15.53 4.08 -11.09
C LEU A 118 15.01 5.27 -10.28
N ASN A 119 14.36 6.19 -10.97
CA ASN A 119 13.55 7.24 -10.36
C ASN A 119 12.08 7.05 -10.82
N GLY A 120 11.37 6.15 -10.14
CA GLY A 120 10.01 5.77 -10.51
C GLY A 120 10.02 4.73 -11.62
N LEU A 121 9.48 5.06 -12.80
CA LEU A 121 9.57 4.20 -14.00
C LEU A 121 10.66 4.67 -14.97
N THR A 122 11.37 5.76 -14.65
CA THR A 122 12.40 6.31 -15.52
C THR A 122 13.75 5.67 -15.19
N LEU A 123 14.32 5.04 -16.21
CA LEU A 123 15.69 4.53 -16.22
C LEU A 123 16.65 5.70 -16.46
N ILE A 124 17.67 5.80 -15.62
CA ILE A 124 18.80 6.70 -15.81
C ILE A 124 20.00 5.82 -16.17
N GLU A 125 20.80 6.24 -17.14
CA GLU A 125 22.00 5.50 -17.56
C GLU A 125 23.07 5.60 -16.46
N GLU A 126 23.51 4.45 -15.94
CA GLU A 126 24.34 4.45 -14.74
C GLU A 126 25.44 3.39 -14.69
N GLU A 127 26.52 3.79 -14.03
CA GLU A 127 27.65 2.95 -13.66
C GLU A 127 27.37 2.16 -12.37
N LEU A 128 27.81 0.91 -12.35
CA LEU A 128 27.82 0.10 -11.13
C LEU A 128 28.86 0.62 -10.15
N LYS A 129 28.63 0.38 -8.86
CA LYS A 129 29.66 0.59 -7.85
C LYS A 129 30.79 -0.43 -8.01
N ASP A 130 32.01 0.00 -7.72
CA ASP A 130 33.25 -0.72 -8.04
C ASP A 130 33.47 -2.05 -7.28
N ASN A 131 32.51 -2.52 -6.45
CA ASN A 131 32.63 -3.74 -5.64
C ASN A 131 31.32 -4.56 -5.57
N ILE A 132 30.40 -4.37 -6.50
CA ILE A 132 29.16 -5.16 -6.54
C ILE A 132 29.47 -6.55 -7.09
N THR A 133 29.03 -7.59 -6.39
CA THR A 133 29.09 -8.97 -6.90
C THR A 133 27.74 -9.45 -7.41
N VAL A 134 27.73 -10.49 -8.26
CA VAL A 134 26.48 -11.16 -8.68
C VAL A 134 25.69 -11.67 -7.46
N SER A 135 26.38 -12.13 -6.41
CA SER A 135 25.75 -12.55 -5.15
C SER A 135 24.98 -11.43 -4.46
N ASP A 136 25.49 -10.19 -4.51
CA ASP A 136 24.79 -9.03 -3.92
C ASP A 136 23.52 -8.68 -4.69
N ILE A 137 23.54 -8.85 -6.02
CA ILE A 137 22.36 -8.70 -6.87
C ILE A 137 21.33 -9.78 -6.55
N ASP A 138 21.75 -11.03 -6.36
CA ASP A 138 20.83 -12.15 -6.11
C ASP A 138 20.13 -12.10 -4.75
N LYS A 139 20.69 -11.41 -3.76
CA LYS A 139 20.03 -11.16 -2.47
C LYS A 139 18.77 -10.31 -2.58
N ILE A 140 18.59 -9.55 -3.66
CA ILE A 140 17.40 -8.72 -3.88
C ILE A 140 16.25 -9.61 -4.38
N ASP A 141 15.38 -10.06 -3.47
CA ASP A 141 14.22 -10.88 -3.82
C ASP A 141 13.07 -10.05 -4.39
N LEU A 142 12.81 -10.20 -5.69
CA LEU A 142 11.70 -9.55 -6.40
C LEU A 142 10.43 -10.42 -6.47
N SER A 143 10.47 -11.66 -5.96
CA SER A 143 9.33 -12.58 -5.99
C SER A 143 8.17 -12.11 -5.12
N VAL A 144 8.47 -11.29 -4.11
CA VAL A 144 7.49 -10.66 -3.21
C VAL A 144 6.60 -9.62 -3.91
N LEU A 145 6.96 -9.17 -5.11
CA LEU A 145 6.17 -8.20 -5.87
C LEU A 145 5.17 -8.88 -6.80
N PRO A 146 3.92 -8.36 -6.88
CA PRO A 146 2.97 -8.79 -7.90
C PRO A 146 3.47 -8.40 -9.29
N GLU A 147 3.06 -9.16 -10.29
CA GLU A 147 3.40 -8.90 -11.69
C GLU A 147 2.93 -7.51 -12.10
N SER A 148 3.86 -6.67 -12.55
CA SER A 148 3.63 -5.26 -12.87
C SER A 148 4.79 -4.72 -13.68
N VAL A 149 4.58 -3.62 -14.42
CA VAL A 149 5.62 -2.92 -15.18
C VAL A 149 6.82 -2.60 -14.29
N PHE A 150 6.56 -2.14 -13.06
CA PHE A 150 7.60 -1.87 -12.06
C PHE A 150 8.47 -3.10 -11.75
N LYS A 151 7.87 -4.27 -11.54
CA LYS A 151 8.62 -5.52 -11.32
C LYS A 151 9.47 -5.87 -12.55
N THR A 152 8.91 -5.76 -13.75
CA THR A 152 9.63 -6.01 -15.00
C THR A 152 10.85 -5.08 -15.13
N THR A 153 10.71 -3.78 -14.83
CA THR A 153 11.82 -2.82 -14.86
C THR A 153 12.92 -3.18 -13.86
N LEU A 154 12.56 -3.56 -12.62
CA LEU A 154 13.56 -3.99 -11.63
C LEU A 154 14.29 -5.27 -12.05
N VAL A 155 13.57 -6.23 -12.65
CA VAL A 155 14.18 -7.47 -13.18
C VAL A 155 15.18 -7.14 -14.29
N GLN A 156 14.80 -6.25 -15.21
CA GLN A 156 15.68 -5.82 -16.31
C GLN A 156 16.95 -5.15 -15.76
N LEU A 157 16.82 -4.21 -14.82
CA LEU A 157 17.97 -3.56 -14.17
C LEU A 157 18.90 -4.54 -13.46
N LYS A 158 18.33 -5.54 -12.76
CA LYS A 158 19.13 -6.62 -12.16
C LYS A 158 19.91 -7.40 -13.22
N SER A 159 19.29 -7.70 -14.35
CA SER A 159 19.95 -8.41 -15.45
C SER A 159 21.07 -7.58 -16.07
N GLU A 160 20.82 -6.30 -16.35
CA GLU A 160 21.82 -5.38 -16.90
C GLU A 160 23.02 -5.21 -15.95
N ALA A 161 22.76 -5.11 -14.65
CA ALA A 161 23.82 -5.09 -13.63
C ALA A 161 24.67 -6.36 -13.64
N LYS A 162 24.07 -7.54 -13.79
CA LYS A 162 24.82 -8.81 -13.89
C LYS A 162 25.68 -8.85 -15.14
N THR A 163 25.12 -8.50 -16.29
CA THR A 163 25.85 -8.49 -17.56
C THR A 163 27.05 -7.55 -17.50
N LYS A 164 26.91 -6.36 -16.90
CA LYS A 164 28.05 -5.44 -16.73
C LYS A 164 29.17 -6.02 -15.86
N ILE A 165 28.86 -6.84 -14.85
CA ILE A 165 29.88 -7.51 -14.02
C ILE A 165 30.59 -8.61 -14.82
N GLU A 166 29.84 -9.42 -15.58
CA GLU A 166 30.43 -10.48 -16.43
C GLU A 166 31.39 -9.91 -17.47
N VAL A 167 30.99 -8.86 -18.20
CA VAL A 167 31.84 -8.23 -19.23
C VAL A 167 33.14 -7.69 -18.62
N VAL A 168 33.08 -7.01 -17.48
CA VAL A 168 34.28 -6.52 -16.79
C VAL A 168 35.19 -7.67 -16.35
N SER A 169 34.63 -8.80 -15.93
CA SER A 169 35.42 -9.97 -15.54
C SER A 169 36.11 -10.67 -16.71
N GLU A 170 35.49 -10.66 -17.90
CA GLU A 170 36.08 -11.18 -19.14
C GLU A 170 37.23 -10.28 -19.63
N GLU A 171 37.04 -8.95 -19.63
CA GLU A 171 38.08 -7.98 -20.01
C GLU A 171 39.32 -8.08 -19.11
N THR A 172 39.16 -8.28 -17.80
CA THR A 172 40.30 -8.47 -16.88
C THR A 172 41.04 -9.81 -17.04
N ASN A 173 40.41 -10.83 -17.64
CA ASN A 173 41.07 -12.11 -17.88
C ASN A 173 41.88 -12.11 -19.18
N ASP A 174 41.42 -11.41 -20.23
CA ASP A 174 42.17 -11.28 -21.49
C ASP A 174 43.45 -10.43 -21.31
N GLU A 175 43.44 -9.38 -20.49
CA GLU A 175 44.66 -8.59 -20.22
C GLU A 175 45.76 -9.36 -19.47
N ASN A 176 45.42 -10.46 -18.78
CA ASN A 176 46.40 -11.28 -18.06
C ASN A 176 46.96 -12.45 -18.89
N GLU A 177 46.36 -12.82 -20.03
CA GLU A 177 46.89 -13.87 -20.90
C GLU A 177 48.02 -13.39 -21.81
N ASP A 178 48.05 -12.09 -22.16
CA ASP A 178 49.09 -11.51 -23.02
C ASP A 178 50.46 -11.35 -22.31
N ASP A 179 50.50 -11.32 -20.98
CA ASP A 179 51.74 -11.19 -20.18
C ASP A 179 52.43 -12.54 -19.87
N VAL A 180 51.78 -13.68 -20.16
CA VAL A 180 52.33 -15.03 -19.85
C VAL A 180 53.04 -15.65 -21.06
N ALA A 181 52.95 -15.05 -22.25
CA ALA A 181 53.53 -15.59 -23.49
C ALA A 181 55.04 -15.35 -23.68
N TYR A 182 55.72 -14.67 -22.75
CA TYR A 182 57.17 -14.45 -22.78
C TYR A 182 57.85 -14.83 -21.45
N ASN A 183 58.05 -16.13 -21.22
CA ASN A 183 59.12 -16.64 -20.35
C ASN A 183 59.66 -17.97 -20.88
#